data_AF-A0A914D5F2-F1
#
_entry.id   AF-A0A914D5F2-F1
#
_cell.length_a   1.000
_cell.length_b   1.000
_cell.length_c   1.000
_cell.angle_alpha   90.00
_cell.angle_beta   90.00
_cell.angle_gamma   90.00
#
_symmetry.space_group_name_H-M   'P 1'
#
loop_
_entity.id
_entity.type
_entity.pdbx_description
1 polymer ?
#
loop_
_entity_poly.entity_id
_entity_poly.type
_entity_poly.pdbx_seq_one_letter_code
_entity_poly.pdbx_strand_id
1 'polypeptide(L)'
;MPVEMSYFIIEDNEEKRSKMEKAFALLDIVTPNSICKSAIPFDPFKIMSSTKLTECQNDKQLCPLGALSKRAASLKIGIRKHIVIEDLPLTGPIGNKISGHSIRIKTQDGHVDCALLERWYETPFRFVVQSNRSLENIQDELASKLDVKPFQIAIEYTRELHEDMCSIYNIVLTANINSTQHFLSKFDMYEKRFFGEQPVPCSKEEMSRLASSNSVNGVPKTINWFSPTILSLFFINLFL
;
A
#
# COMPACT_ATOMS: atom_id res chain seq x y z
N MET A 1 9.08 21.28 2.41
CA MET A 1 8.89 20.37 1.26
C MET A 1 7.52 19.74 1.41
N PRO A 2 6.67 19.79 0.38
CA PRO A 2 5.34 19.18 0.45
C PRO A 2 5.47 17.66 0.56
N VAL A 3 4.56 17.05 1.31
CA VAL A 3 4.42 15.60 1.43
C VAL A 3 3.21 15.17 0.64
N GLU A 4 3.42 14.23 -0.27
CA GLU A 4 2.39 13.68 -1.13
C GLU A 4 1.80 12.42 -0.51
N MET A 5 0.46 12.38 -0.45
CA MET A 5 -0.28 11.29 0.15
C MET A 5 -1.43 10.85 -0.76
N SER A 6 -1.35 9.60 -1.23
CA SER A 6 -2.44 8.94 -1.94
C SER A 6 -3.29 8.13 -0.96
N TYR A 7 -4.61 8.28 -1.06
CA TYR A 7 -5.55 7.53 -0.23
C TYR A 7 -6.73 6.97 -1.01
N PHE A 8 -7.28 5.89 -0.44
CA PHE A 8 -8.56 5.32 -0.83
C PHE A 8 -9.25 4.82 0.45
N ILE A 9 -10.42 5.37 0.75
CA ILE A 9 -11.20 4.98 1.93
C ILE A 9 -12.43 4.23 1.42
N ILE A 10 -12.64 3.02 1.95
CA ILE A 10 -13.76 2.15 1.61
C ILE A 10 -14.63 1.98 2.86
N GLU A 11 -15.95 1.97 2.68
CA GLU A 11 -16.90 1.53 3.70
C GLU A 11 -17.15 0.02 3.52
N ASP A 12 -16.94 -0.74 4.58
CA ASP A 12 -17.09 -2.21 4.56
C ASP A 12 -18.54 -2.65 4.42
N ASN A 13 -19.50 -1.80 4.81
CA ASN A 13 -20.91 -2.08 4.68
C ASN A 13 -21.46 -1.63 3.31
N GLU A 14 -21.82 -2.59 2.45
CA GLU A 14 -22.37 -2.33 1.10
C GLU A 14 -23.63 -1.45 1.10
N GLU A 15 -24.52 -1.61 2.08
CA GLU A 15 -25.75 -0.82 2.18
C GLU A 15 -25.43 0.66 2.48
N LYS A 16 -24.44 0.90 3.36
CA LYS A 16 -23.95 2.26 3.66
C LYS A 16 -23.14 2.86 2.51
N ARG A 17 -22.40 2.03 1.77
CA ARG A 17 -21.59 2.43 0.61
C ARG A 17 -22.41 3.18 -0.44
N SER A 18 -23.64 2.71 -0.72
CA SER A 18 -24.58 3.35 -1.66
C SER A 18 -25.07 4.73 -1.21
N LYS A 19 -25.06 5.01 0.11
CA LYS A 19 -25.49 6.29 0.70
C LYS A 19 -24.32 7.26 0.91
N MET A 20 -23.08 6.82 0.68
CA MET A 20 -21.85 7.52 1.08
C MET A 20 -21.10 8.24 -0.06
N GLU A 21 -21.63 8.34 -1.28
CA GLU A 21 -21.01 9.13 -2.37
C GLU A 21 -20.74 10.61 -2.03
N LYS A 22 -21.28 11.11 -0.90
CA LYS A 22 -21.04 12.46 -0.37
C LYS A 22 -20.40 12.49 1.02
N ALA A 23 -19.93 11.36 1.55
CA ALA A 23 -19.36 11.29 2.88
C ALA A 23 -17.90 11.77 2.90
N PHE A 24 -17.57 12.56 3.92
CA PHE A 24 -16.22 13.07 4.14
C PHE A 24 -15.63 12.49 5.41
N ALA A 25 -14.31 12.36 5.44
CA ALA A 25 -13.56 12.04 6.64
C ALA A 25 -12.53 13.14 6.94
N LEU A 26 -12.32 13.39 8.23
CA LEU A 26 -11.26 14.25 8.73
C LEU A 26 -10.03 13.40 8.99
N LEU A 27 -8.88 13.97 8.71
CA LEU A 27 -7.57 13.35 8.87
C LEU A 27 -6.80 14.12 9.94
N ASP A 28 -6.14 13.45 10.86
CA ASP A 28 -5.10 14.04 11.72
C ASP A 28 -3.92 13.07 11.82
N ILE A 29 -2.71 13.60 12.08
CA ILE A 29 -1.57 12.79 12.56
C ILE A 29 -1.51 12.98 14.07
N VAL A 30 -1.52 11.89 14.81
CA VAL A 30 -1.61 11.86 16.27
C VAL A 30 -0.47 11.07 16.89
N THR A 31 -0.13 11.38 18.12
CA THR A 31 0.82 10.58 18.90
C THR A 31 0.34 9.13 19.02
N PRO A 32 1.25 8.15 18.99
CA PRO A 32 0.91 6.76 19.18
C PRO A 32 0.47 6.58 20.64
N ASN A 33 -0.83 6.65 20.89
CA ASN A 33 -1.42 6.47 22.22
C ASN A 33 -2.33 5.23 22.20
N SER A 34 -2.59 4.65 23.37
CA SER A 34 -3.39 3.43 23.49
C SER A 34 -4.85 3.60 23.05
N ILE A 35 -5.36 4.84 22.99
CA ILE A 35 -6.73 5.15 22.59
C ILE A 35 -6.71 6.18 21.46
N CYS A 36 -7.07 5.74 20.25
CA CYS A 36 -7.10 6.58 19.05
C CYS A 36 -7.94 7.86 19.20
N LYS A 37 -9.11 7.75 19.84
CA LYS A 37 -10.06 8.85 20.01
C LYS A 37 -9.51 10.03 20.82
N SER A 38 -8.69 9.75 21.83
CA SER A 38 -8.08 10.76 22.72
C SER A 38 -6.63 11.06 22.38
N ALA A 39 -6.07 10.45 21.33
CA ALA A 39 -4.71 10.70 20.88
C ALA A 39 -4.53 12.18 20.51
N ILE A 40 -3.40 12.75 20.91
CA ILE A 40 -3.13 14.18 20.75
C ILE A 40 -2.53 14.40 19.37
N PRO A 41 -2.96 15.42 18.60
CA PRO A 41 -2.31 15.77 17.34
C PRO A 41 -0.80 15.95 17.49
N PHE A 42 -0.05 15.53 16.47
CA PHE A 42 1.39 15.72 16.40
C PHE A 42 1.74 17.22 16.46
N ASP A 43 2.45 17.59 17.52
CA ASP A 43 2.73 18.99 17.85
C ASP A 43 4.20 19.16 18.29
N PRO A 44 5.16 19.05 17.37
CA PRO A 44 6.58 19.15 17.71
C PRO A 44 6.97 20.54 18.23
N PHE A 45 6.16 21.56 17.95
CA PHE A 45 6.37 22.94 18.39
C PHE A 45 5.61 23.30 19.67
N LYS A 46 4.86 22.35 20.26
CA LYS A 46 4.10 22.50 21.51
C LYS A 46 3.08 23.65 21.50
N ILE A 47 2.52 23.96 20.33
CA ILE A 47 1.52 25.03 20.15
C ILE A 47 0.27 24.78 21.00
N MET A 48 -0.15 23.53 21.23
CA MET A 48 -1.30 23.18 22.06
C MET A 48 -1.15 23.57 23.54
N SER A 49 0.07 23.71 24.05
CA SER A 49 0.30 24.18 25.42
C SER A 49 0.22 25.71 25.56
N SER A 50 0.11 26.43 24.44
CA SER A 50 -0.04 27.87 24.41
C SER A 50 -1.51 28.28 24.41
N THR A 51 -1.80 29.50 24.87
CA THR A 51 -3.14 30.12 24.86
C THR A 51 -3.75 30.33 23.46
N LYS A 52 -3.09 29.87 22.39
CA LYS A 52 -3.44 30.12 20.98
C LYS A 52 -4.35 29.06 20.33
N LEU A 53 -4.86 28.10 21.09
CA LEU A 53 -5.71 27.01 20.58
C LEU A 53 -6.99 27.50 19.87
N THR A 54 -7.55 28.62 20.31
CA THR A 54 -8.70 29.27 19.67
C THR A 54 -8.35 29.94 18.34
N GLU A 55 -7.09 30.36 18.14
CA GLU A 55 -6.63 31.06 16.94
C GLU A 55 -6.43 30.10 15.74
N CYS A 56 -6.24 28.80 15.99
CA CYS A 56 -6.16 27.75 14.97
C CYS A 56 -7.44 27.65 14.10
N GLN A 57 -8.57 28.21 14.53
CA GLN A 57 -9.77 28.28 13.67
C GLN A 57 -9.62 29.30 12.53
N ASN A 58 -8.83 30.36 12.74
CA ASN A 58 -8.71 31.48 11.82
C ASN A 58 -7.37 31.48 11.07
N ASP A 59 -6.31 30.96 11.68
CA ASP A 59 -4.98 30.87 11.07
C ASP A 59 -4.43 29.44 11.18
N LYS A 60 -4.28 28.80 10.02
CA LYS A 60 -3.76 27.43 9.88
C LYS A 60 -2.31 27.28 10.36
N GLN A 61 -1.53 28.37 10.37
CA GLN A 61 -0.14 28.34 10.84
C GLN A 61 -0.06 28.22 12.38
N LEU A 62 -1.14 28.56 13.08
CA LEU A 62 -1.26 28.44 14.53
C LEU A 62 -1.87 27.10 14.97
N CYS A 63 -2.08 26.17 14.02
CA CYS A 63 -2.50 24.82 14.33
C CYS A 63 -1.29 23.90 14.55
N PRO A 64 -1.40 22.90 15.45
CA PRO A 64 -0.45 21.81 15.50
C PRO A 64 -0.26 21.19 14.12
N LEU A 65 0.98 20.81 13.78
CA LEU A 65 1.27 20.27 12.45
C LEU A 65 0.40 19.06 12.10
N GLY A 66 0.13 18.20 13.07
CA GLY A 66 -0.70 17.01 12.93
C GLY A 66 -2.21 17.26 12.90
N ALA A 67 -2.68 18.48 13.17
CA ALA A 67 -4.11 18.82 13.08
C ALA A 67 -4.54 19.04 11.61
N LEU A 68 -4.36 18.02 10.78
CA LEU A 68 -4.61 18.08 9.34
C LEU A 68 -6.08 18.35 9.02
N SER A 69 -7.00 18.04 9.92
CA SER A 69 -8.42 18.35 9.77
C SER A 69 -8.71 19.86 9.72
N LYS A 70 -7.75 20.68 10.19
CA LYS A 70 -7.79 22.14 10.14
C LYS A 70 -6.89 22.71 9.04
N ARG A 71 -5.79 22.03 8.70
CA ARG A 71 -4.79 22.51 7.74
C ARG A 71 -5.09 22.06 6.30
N ALA A 72 -5.52 20.81 6.12
CA ALA A 72 -5.75 20.15 4.83
C ALA A 72 -7.24 20.02 4.46
N ALA A 73 -7.52 19.61 3.23
CA ALA A 73 -8.88 19.33 2.77
C ALA A 73 -9.42 18.02 3.39
N SER A 74 -10.73 17.96 3.62
CA SER A 74 -11.38 16.72 4.06
C SER A 74 -11.23 15.62 3.01
N LEU A 75 -11.04 14.39 3.49
CA LEU A 75 -10.95 13.20 2.66
C LEU A 75 -12.33 12.84 2.13
N LYS A 76 -12.40 12.39 0.88
CA LYS A 76 -13.64 11.91 0.26
C LYS A 76 -13.65 10.39 0.30
N ILE A 77 -14.77 9.80 0.74
CA ILE A 77 -14.90 8.36 0.83
C ILE A 77 -15.30 7.78 -0.53
N GLY A 78 -14.87 6.56 -0.84
CA GLY A 78 -15.26 5.83 -2.06
C GLY A 78 -14.54 6.25 -3.33
N ILE A 79 -13.59 7.18 -3.26
CA ILE A 79 -12.78 7.61 -4.41
C ILE A 79 -11.29 7.63 -4.08
N ARG A 80 -10.46 7.27 -5.07
CA ARG A 80 -9.01 7.40 -4.96
C ARG A 80 -8.64 8.86 -5.18
N LYS A 81 -7.93 9.45 -4.23
CA LYS A 81 -7.47 10.84 -4.32
C LYS A 81 -6.07 11.02 -3.79
N HIS A 82 -5.47 12.12 -4.22
CA HIS A 82 -4.20 12.62 -3.77
C HIS A 82 -4.42 13.87 -2.91
N ILE A 83 -3.71 13.97 -1.79
CA ILE A 83 -3.57 15.22 -1.04
C ILE A 83 -2.10 15.58 -0.91
N VAL A 84 -1.84 16.87 -0.98
CA VAL A 84 -0.54 17.45 -0.70
C VAL A 84 -0.64 18.12 0.64
N ILE A 85 0.28 17.79 1.55
CA ILE A 85 0.33 18.39 2.87
C ILE A 85 1.66 19.14 3.01
N GLU A 86 1.56 20.42 3.35
CA GLU A 86 2.72 21.26 3.56
C GLU A 86 3.30 21.08 4.96
N ASP A 87 4.63 21.14 5.04
CA ASP A 87 5.41 21.20 6.28
C ASP A 87 5.23 20.00 7.21
N LEU A 88 5.07 18.79 6.65
CA LEU A 88 5.16 17.56 7.42
C LEU A 88 6.59 16.99 7.42
N PRO A 89 7.25 16.93 8.59
CA PRO A 89 8.63 16.44 8.66
C PRO A 89 8.69 14.90 8.58
N LEU A 90 9.27 14.39 7.50
CA LEU A 90 9.48 12.94 7.28
C LEU A 90 10.81 12.43 7.87
N THR A 91 11.73 13.35 8.07
CA THR A 91 13.08 13.12 8.60
C THR A 91 13.34 14.08 9.76
N GLY A 92 14.35 13.76 10.59
CA GLY A 92 14.73 14.58 11.75
C GLY A 92 14.80 13.78 13.06
N PRO A 93 15.08 14.48 14.19
CA PRO A 93 15.17 13.88 15.51
C PRO A 93 13.89 13.14 15.93
N ILE A 94 14.05 12.17 16.84
CA ILE A 94 12.92 11.46 17.45
C ILE A 94 12.00 12.49 18.14
N GLY A 95 10.70 12.44 17.85
CA GLY A 95 9.71 13.42 18.32
C GLY A 95 9.45 14.60 17.38
N ASN A 96 10.34 14.85 16.40
CA ASN A 96 10.19 15.93 15.42
C ASN A 96 9.90 15.42 14.00
N LYS A 97 9.66 14.11 13.84
CA LYS A 97 9.26 13.47 12.59
C LYS A 97 7.94 12.72 12.76
N ILE A 98 7.19 12.57 11.69
CA ILE A 98 5.90 11.87 11.74
C ILE A 98 6.01 10.33 11.71
N SER A 99 7.15 9.77 11.31
CA SER A 99 7.33 8.30 11.35
C SER A 99 7.18 7.77 12.78
N GLY A 100 6.37 6.72 12.96
CA GLY A 100 6.03 6.16 14.26
C GLY A 100 4.86 6.84 14.97
N HIS A 101 4.25 7.86 14.36
CA HIS A 101 2.95 8.40 14.77
C HIS A 101 1.82 7.62 14.12
N SER A 102 0.58 7.87 14.53
CA SER A 102 -0.59 7.27 13.88
C SER A 102 -1.32 8.31 13.05
N ILE A 103 -1.92 7.88 11.96
CA ILE A 103 -2.97 8.64 11.32
C ILE A 103 -4.29 8.29 11.95
N ARG A 104 -5.04 9.32 12.32
CA ARG A 104 -6.42 9.24 12.78
C ARG A 104 -7.35 9.70 11.67
N ILE A 105 -8.35 8.88 11.39
CA ILE A 105 -9.45 9.20 10.49
C ILE A 105 -10.73 9.30 11.31
N LYS A 106 -11.46 10.40 11.14
CA LYS A 106 -12.76 10.61 11.78
C LYS A 106 -13.82 10.83 10.71
N THR A 107 -14.77 9.92 10.63
CA THR A 107 -15.92 10.00 9.72
C THR A 107 -17.01 10.90 10.30
N GLN A 108 -17.94 11.33 9.45
CA GLN A 108 -19.05 12.21 9.85
C GLN A 108 -20.02 11.58 10.85
N ASP A 109 -20.20 10.26 10.82
CA ASP A 109 -21.02 9.50 11.78
C ASP A 109 -20.35 9.35 13.15
N GLY A 110 -19.15 9.89 13.33
CA GLY A 110 -18.43 9.92 14.59
C GLY A 110 -17.56 8.68 14.84
N HIS A 111 -17.48 7.75 13.89
CA HIS A 111 -16.49 6.69 13.93
C HIS A 111 -15.08 7.28 13.81
N VAL A 112 -14.15 6.71 14.58
CA VAL A 112 -12.76 7.16 14.67
C VAL A 112 -11.88 5.94 14.62
N ASP A 113 -10.98 5.91 13.65
CA ASP A 113 -9.99 4.84 13.50
C ASP A 113 -8.58 5.42 13.41
N CYS A 114 -7.60 4.61 13.80
CA CYS A 114 -6.19 4.97 13.71
C CYS A 114 -5.36 3.85 13.10
N ALA A 115 -4.47 4.23 12.18
CA ALA A 115 -3.46 3.35 11.63
C ALA A 115 -2.07 3.91 11.89
N LEU A 116 -1.09 3.06 12.17
CA LEU A 116 0.29 3.50 12.35
C LEU A 116 0.86 4.02 11.01
N LEU A 117 1.57 5.14 11.06
CA LEU A 117 2.37 5.62 9.94
C LEU A 117 3.65 4.80 9.81
N GLU A 118 3.60 3.85 8.88
CA GLU A 118 4.75 3.07 8.48
C GLU A 118 5.46 3.71 7.29
N ARG A 119 6.76 3.45 7.19
CA ARG A 119 7.52 3.79 5.99
C ARG A 119 7.38 2.65 4.98
N TRP A 120 6.95 3.01 3.78
CA TRP A 120 6.84 2.10 2.66
C TRP A 120 7.96 2.35 1.67
N TYR A 121 8.34 1.30 0.96
CA TYR A 121 9.41 1.29 0.00
C TYR A 121 8.89 0.71 -1.30
N GLU A 122 9.27 1.34 -2.40
CA GLU A 122 9.07 0.80 -3.73
C GLU A 122 10.31 0.01 -4.13
N THR A 123 10.13 -1.28 -4.38
CA THR A 123 11.19 -2.18 -4.81
C THR A 123 10.90 -2.66 -6.22
N PRO A 124 11.56 -2.09 -7.24
CA PRO A 124 11.40 -2.54 -8.60
C PRO A 124 12.15 -3.87 -8.81
N PHE A 125 11.55 -4.79 -9.56
CA PHE A 125 12.19 -6.03 -10.00
C PHE A 125 11.62 -6.49 -11.35
N ARG A 126 12.34 -7.41 -11.98
CA ARG A 126 11.95 -7.98 -13.28
C ARG A 126 11.52 -9.42 -13.09
N PHE A 127 10.42 -9.81 -13.71
CA PHE A 127 9.86 -11.16 -13.58
C PHE A 127 9.58 -11.76 -14.95
N VAL A 128 10.07 -12.98 -15.17
CA VAL A 128 9.86 -13.74 -16.41
C VAL A 128 8.60 -14.59 -16.26
N VAL A 129 7.70 -14.49 -17.22
CA VAL A 129 6.46 -15.27 -17.24
C VAL A 129 6.02 -15.56 -18.67
N GLN A 130 5.22 -16.62 -18.87
CA GLN A 130 4.64 -16.91 -20.18
C GLN A 130 3.74 -15.76 -20.68
N SER A 131 3.89 -15.44 -21.97
CA SER A 131 3.26 -14.29 -22.63
C SER A 131 1.73 -14.38 -22.74
N ASN A 132 1.14 -15.55 -22.53
CA ASN A 132 -0.30 -15.81 -22.62
C ASN A 132 -1.06 -15.51 -21.31
N ARG A 133 -0.39 -15.03 -20.27
CA ARG A 133 -1.01 -14.75 -18.97
C ARG A 133 -1.53 -13.32 -18.89
N SER A 134 -2.69 -13.14 -18.25
CA SER A 134 -3.23 -11.82 -17.94
C SER A 134 -2.44 -11.14 -16.82
N LEU A 135 -2.40 -9.81 -16.83
CA LEU A 135 -1.73 -9.03 -15.79
C LEU A 135 -2.33 -9.26 -14.40
N GLU A 136 -3.66 -9.40 -14.31
CA GLU A 136 -4.37 -9.70 -13.06
C GLU A 136 -3.89 -11.04 -12.47
N ASN A 137 -3.81 -12.10 -13.28
CA ASN A 137 -3.33 -13.40 -12.81
C ASN A 137 -1.86 -13.35 -12.37
N ILE A 138 -1.04 -12.51 -12.98
CA ILE A 138 0.36 -12.32 -12.57
C ILE A 138 0.41 -11.55 -11.25
N GLN A 139 -0.40 -10.51 -11.10
CA GLN A 139 -0.49 -9.68 -9.90
C GLN A 139 -0.93 -10.51 -8.68
N ASP A 140 -1.99 -11.31 -8.83
CA ASP A 140 -2.52 -12.16 -7.78
C ASP A 140 -1.55 -13.28 -7.37
N GLU A 141 -0.86 -13.88 -8.34
CA GLU A 141 0.17 -14.87 -8.04
C GLU A 141 1.31 -14.25 -7.22
N LEU A 142 1.84 -13.12 -7.66
CA LEU A 142 2.93 -12.44 -6.97
C LEU A 142 2.50 -12.02 -5.56
N ALA A 143 1.29 -11.48 -5.43
CA ALA A 143 0.72 -11.12 -4.14
C ALA A 143 0.66 -12.33 -3.20
N SER A 144 0.15 -13.46 -3.70
CA SER A 144 0.09 -14.71 -2.93
C SER A 144 1.48 -15.24 -2.56
N LYS A 145 2.45 -15.23 -3.47
CA LYS A 145 3.81 -15.76 -3.23
C LYS A 145 4.58 -14.91 -2.20
N LEU A 146 4.34 -13.61 -2.23
CA LEU A 146 5.01 -12.63 -1.38
C LEU A 146 4.30 -12.41 -0.04
N ASP A 147 3.12 -13.00 0.15
CA ASP A 147 2.26 -12.78 1.31
C ASP A 147 1.92 -11.28 1.49
N VAL A 148 1.56 -10.65 0.36
CA VAL A 148 1.13 -9.24 0.29
C VAL A 148 -0.22 -9.16 -0.40
N LYS A 149 -0.84 -7.99 -0.36
CA LYS A 149 -2.11 -7.75 -1.04
C LYS A 149 -1.88 -7.35 -2.52
N PRO A 150 -2.81 -7.67 -3.45
CA PRO A 150 -2.63 -7.38 -4.87
C PRO A 150 -2.26 -5.94 -5.21
N PHE A 151 -2.88 -4.95 -4.54
CA PHE A 151 -2.59 -3.53 -4.80
C PHE A 151 -1.14 -3.14 -4.44
N GLN A 152 -0.41 -3.94 -3.66
CA GLN A 152 1.01 -3.72 -3.34
C GLN A 152 1.93 -4.08 -4.50
N ILE A 153 1.41 -4.77 -5.51
CA ILE A 153 2.13 -5.16 -6.71
C ILE A 153 1.63 -4.29 -7.85
N ALA A 154 2.49 -3.43 -8.38
CA ALA A 154 2.21 -2.68 -9.60
C ALA A 154 2.99 -3.32 -10.75
N ILE A 155 2.29 -3.68 -11.83
CA ILE A 155 2.90 -4.22 -13.04
C ILE A 155 2.90 -3.12 -14.10
N GLU A 156 4.07 -2.76 -14.62
CA GLU A 156 4.15 -1.84 -15.74
C GLU A 156 3.57 -2.51 -17.00
N TYR A 157 2.75 -1.76 -17.74
CA TYR A 157 2.16 -2.25 -18.99
C TYR A 157 3.22 -2.49 -20.09
N THR A 158 4.40 -1.92 -19.96
CA THR A 158 5.53 -2.15 -20.86
C THR A 158 6.16 -3.51 -20.57
N ARG A 159 6.13 -4.40 -21.57
CA ARG A 159 6.76 -5.72 -21.52
C ARG A 159 7.93 -5.80 -22.49
N GLU A 160 8.97 -6.52 -22.11
CA GLU A 160 10.04 -6.95 -23.01
C GLU A 160 9.76 -8.38 -23.44
N LEU A 161 9.78 -8.65 -24.74
CA LEU A 161 9.67 -10.02 -25.25
C LEU A 161 10.95 -10.78 -24.88
N HIS A 162 10.78 -11.95 -24.29
CA HIS A 162 11.87 -12.83 -23.91
C HIS A 162 11.67 -14.16 -24.59
N GLU A 163 12.50 -14.41 -25.61
CA GLU A 163 12.37 -15.55 -26.51
C GLU A 163 10.98 -15.61 -27.19
N ASP A 164 10.51 -16.80 -27.52
CA ASP A 164 9.31 -17.00 -28.34
C ASP A 164 8.01 -16.99 -27.51
N MET A 165 8.09 -17.37 -26.23
CA MET A 165 6.91 -17.71 -25.43
C MET A 165 6.80 -16.91 -24.13
N CYS A 166 7.83 -16.16 -23.74
CA CYS A 166 7.87 -15.42 -22.49
C CYS A 166 7.88 -13.90 -22.69
N SER A 167 7.46 -13.22 -21.64
CA SER A 167 7.56 -11.78 -21.47
C SER A 167 8.25 -11.51 -20.14
N ILE A 168 9.11 -10.49 -20.12
CA ILE A 168 9.63 -9.91 -18.90
C ILE A 168 8.81 -8.67 -18.59
N TYR A 169 8.20 -8.66 -17.40
CA TYR A 169 7.52 -7.50 -16.86
C TYR A 169 8.41 -6.77 -15.85
N ASN A 170 8.34 -5.44 -15.85
CA ASN A 170 8.81 -4.63 -14.74
C ASN A 170 7.69 -4.56 -13.70
N ILE A 171 8.03 -4.88 -12.46
CA ILE A 171 7.10 -4.90 -11.35
C ILE A 171 7.66 -4.03 -10.25
N VAL A 172 6.79 -3.28 -9.58
CA VAL A 172 7.11 -2.52 -8.37
C VAL A 172 6.34 -3.12 -7.21
N LEU A 173 7.07 -3.65 -6.22
CA LEU A 173 6.52 -4.03 -4.93
C LEU A 173 6.53 -2.81 -4.01
N THR A 174 5.36 -2.40 -3.52
CA THR A 174 5.21 -1.36 -2.50
C THR A 174 4.93 -2.03 -1.15
N ALA A 175 5.90 -2.04 -0.25
CA ALA A 175 5.75 -2.71 1.04
C ALA A 175 6.61 -2.05 2.14
N ASN A 176 6.36 -2.43 3.40
CA ASN A 176 7.23 -2.01 4.50
C ASN A 176 8.61 -2.73 4.44
N ILE A 177 9.55 -2.31 5.28
CA ILE A 177 10.93 -2.81 5.25
C ILE A 177 11.01 -4.33 5.49
N ASN A 178 10.17 -4.87 6.38
CA ASN A 178 10.21 -6.28 6.74
C ASN A 178 9.73 -7.15 5.56
N SER A 179 8.60 -6.78 4.95
CA SER A 179 8.08 -7.43 3.75
C SER A 179 9.06 -7.33 2.57
N THR A 180 9.73 -6.18 2.42
CA THR A 180 10.77 -5.98 1.39
C THR A 180 11.96 -6.90 1.62
N GLN A 181 12.48 -6.99 2.85
CA GLN A 181 13.58 -7.89 3.17
C GLN A 181 13.19 -9.37 2.97
N HIS A 182 11.96 -9.74 3.32
CA HIS A 182 11.43 -11.08 3.08
C HIS A 182 11.27 -11.39 1.59
N PHE A 183 10.89 -10.41 0.77
CA PHE A 183 10.90 -10.56 -0.68
C PHE A 183 12.31 -10.82 -1.21
N LEU A 184 13.28 -10.00 -0.80
CA LEU A 184 14.67 -10.11 -1.25
C LEU A 184 15.33 -11.44 -0.85
N SER A 185 14.83 -12.13 0.18
CA SER A 185 15.32 -13.47 0.55
C SER A 185 14.68 -14.61 -0.26
N LYS A 186 13.55 -14.35 -0.93
CA LYS A 186 12.80 -15.33 -1.72
C LYS A 186 12.99 -15.21 -3.22
N PHE A 187 13.47 -14.06 -3.70
CA PHE A 187 13.54 -13.74 -5.11
C PHE A 187 14.98 -13.60 -5.59
N ASP A 188 15.30 -14.29 -6.69
CA ASP A 188 16.56 -14.14 -7.38
C ASP A 188 16.46 -13.01 -8.41
N MET A 189 17.11 -11.88 -8.12
CA MET A 189 17.09 -10.71 -8.99
C MET A 189 17.84 -10.93 -10.32
N TYR A 190 18.81 -11.85 -10.37
CA TYR A 190 19.57 -12.15 -11.58
C TYR A 190 18.79 -13.11 -12.47
N GLU A 191 18.26 -14.17 -11.88
CA GLU A 191 17.46 -15.18 -12.59
C GLU A 191 16.01 -14.75 -12.83
N LYS A 192 15.58 -13.61 -12.24
CA LYS A 192 14.23 -13.02 -12.40
C LYS A 192 13.09 -13.98 -12.02
N ARG A 193 13.33 -14.82 -11.00
CA ARG A 193 12.40 -15.86 -10.52
C ARG A 193 12.55 -16.09 -9.01
N PHE A 194 11.62 -16.82 -8.43
CA PHE A 194 11.71 -17.22 -7.02
C PHE A 194 12.71 -18.36 -6.82
N PHE A 195 13.41 -18.34 -5.70
CA PHE A 195 14.34 -19.42 -5.34
C PHE A 195 13.58 -20.75 -5.22
N GLY A 196 14.17 -21.81 -5.79
CA GLY A 196 13.59 -23.16 -5.80
C GLY A 196 12.57 -23.41 -6.92
N GLU A 197 12.17 -22.39 -7.69
CA GLU A 197 11.34 -22.59 -8.87
C GLU A 197 12.16 -23.06 -10.07
N GLN A 198 11.57 -23.96 -10.87
CA GLN A 198 12.15 -24.34 -12.14
C GLN A 198 12.13 -23.14 -13.11
N PRO A 199 13.12 -23.01 -14.01
CA PRO A 199 13.08 -22.01 -15.06
C PRO A 199 11.78 -22.13 -15.87
N VAL A 200 11.17 -20.99 -16.19
CA VAL A 200 10.02 -20.97 -17.09
C VAL A 200 10.53 -21.34 -18.49
N PRO A 201 9.98 -22.36 -19.16
CA PRO A 201 10.40 -22.68 -20.51
C PRO A 201 9.90 -21.61 -21.47
N CYS A 202 10.85 -20.92 -22.10
CA CYS A 202 10.58 -19.74 -22.93
C CYS A 202 10.79 -20.01 -24.43
N SER A 203 11.36 -21.16 -24.76
CA SER A 203 11.45 -21.70 -26.12
C SER A 203 10.57 -22.94 -26.34
N LYS A 204 10.27 -23.23 -27.62
CA LYS A 204 9.49 -24.42 -27.98
C LYS A 204 10.27 -25.71 -27.70
N GLU A 205 11.59 -25.67 -27.90
CA GLU A 205 12.51 -26.77 -27.68
C GLU A 205 12.56 -27.17 -26.18
N GLU A 206 12.57 -26.19 -25.27
CA GLU A 206 12.54 -26.45 -23.83
C GLU A 206 11.22 -27.05 -23.37
N MET A 207 10.09 -26.54 -23.87
CA MET A 207 8.78 -27.13 -23.58
C MET A 207 8.69 -28.57 -24.08
N SER A 208 9.21 -28.88 -25.27
CA SER A 208 9.26 -30.25 -25.78
C SER A 208 10.12 -31.17 -24.91
N ARG A 209 11.26 -30.68 -24.40
CA ARG A 209 12.12 -31.43 -23.47
C ARG A 209 11.42 -31.71 -22.14
N LEU A 210 10.74 -30.72 -21.55
CA LEU A 210 9.99 -30.88 -20.30
C LEU A 210 8.75 -31.78 -20.46
N ALA A 211 8.07 -31.72 -21.60
CA ALA A 211 6.97 -32.62 -21.92
C ALA A 211 7.43 -34.08 -22.03
N SER A 212 8.66 -34.30 -22.53
CA SER A 212 9.25 -35.65 -22.61
C SER A 212 9.76 -36.18 -21.26
N SER A 213 10.03 -35.32 -20.27
CA SER A 213 10.48 -35.75 -18.93
C SER A 213 9.34 -36.04 -17.95
N ASN A 214 8.13 -35.51 -18.19
CA ASN A 214 7.00 -35.61 -17.26
C ASN A 214 6.06 -36.80 -17.52
N SER A 215 6.47 -37.82 -18.28
CA SER A 215 5.65 -39.03 -18.51
C SER A 215 5.64 -40.03 -17.34
N VAL A 216 6.08 -39.64 -16.14
CA VAL A 216 6.00 -40.48 -14.93
C VAL A 216 5.49 -39.64 -13.75
N ASN A 217 4.27 -39.99 -13.32
CA ASN A 217 3.57 -39.62 -12.08
C ASN A 217 2.66 -38.37 -12.07
N GLY A 218 1.35 -38.66 -12.08
CA GLY A 218 0.47 -38.27 -10.97
C GLY A 218 -0.18 -36.88 -11.03
N VAL A 219 -1.45 -36.86 -11.43
CA VAL A 219 -2.39 -35.75 -11.20
C VAL A 219 -2.54 -35.49 -9.69
N PRO A 220 -2.73 -34.23 -9.27
CA PRO A 220 -3.98 -33.94 -8.57
C PRO A 220 -4.73 -32.73 -9.14
N LYS A 221 -6.05 -32.88 -9.05
CA LYS A 221 -7.10 -31.92 -9.37
C LYS A 221 -7.29 -30.89 -8.25
N THR A 222 -7.85 -29.76 -8.68
CA THR A 222 -8.72 -28.78 -7.98
C THR A 222 -8.12 -27.91 -6.88
N ILE A 223 -8.11 -26.60 -7.14
CA ILE A 223 -8.17 -25.54 -6.14
C ILE A 223 -9.59 -24.96 -6.21
N ASN A 224 -10.36 -25.17 -5.14
CA ASN A 224 -11.55 -24.38 -4.84
C ASN A 224 -11.33 -23.81 -3.44
N TRP A 225 -11.18 -22.50 -3.33
CA TRP A 225 -11.34 -21.79 -2.06
C TRP A 225 -12.12 -20.51 -2.34
N PHE A 226 -13.41 -20.56 -2.01
CA PHE A 226 -14.15 -19.38 -1.59
C PHE A 226 -13.47 -18.81 -0.33
N SER A 227 -13.28 -17.50 -0.29
CA SER A 227 -13.39 -16.75 0.96
C SER A 227 -13.77 -15.30 0.67
N PRO A 228 -14.91 -14.80 1.19
CA PRO A 228 -15.15 -13.38 1.33
C PRO A 228 -14.53 -12.93 2.65
N THR A 229 -13.53 -12.04 2.59
CA THR A 229 -13.19 -11.23 3.75
C THR A 229 -12.62 -9.91 3.24
N ILE A 230 -13.52 -8.93 3.16
CA ILE A 230 -13.20 -7.54 2.87
C ILE A 230 -12.44 -7.01 4.09
N LEU A 231 -11.21 -6.56 3.83
CA LEU A 231 -10.34 -5.92 4.80
C LEU A 231 -10.37 -4.41 4.47
N SER A 232 -10.89 -3.60 5.38
CA SER A 232 -10.67 -2.15 5.37
C SER A 232 -9.18 -1.87 5.34
N LEU A 233 -8.66 -1.48 4.19
CA LEU A 233 -7.25 -1.13 4.00
C LEU A 233 -7.13 0.38 3.79
N PHE A 234 -6.50 1.03 4.75
CA PHE A 234 -6.11 2.43 4.66
C PHE A 234 -4.74 2.52 3.98
N PHE A 235 -4.70 3.03 2.75
CA PHE A 235 -3.43 3.44 2.13
C PHE A 235 -3.17 4.89 2.36
N ILE A 236 -2.00 5.15 2.95
CA ILE A 236 -1.38 6.45 2.98
C ILE A 236 0.04 6.20 2.50
N ASN A 237 0.19 6.14 1.17
CA ASN A 237 1.51 6.11 0.56
C ASN A 237 2.09 7.50 0.69
N LEU A 238 3.19 7.57 1.42
CA LEU A 238 3.87 8.80 1.75
C LEU A 238 5.15 8.83 0.92
N PHE A 239 5.09 9.50 -0.23
CA PHE A 239 6.20 9.57 -1.17
C PHE A 239 7.16 10.71 -0.78
N LEU A 240 8.46 10.45 -0.89
CA LEU A 240 9.55 11.42 -0.71
C LEU A 240 9.99 11.96 -2.07
#